data_AF-A0A661CEE3-F1
#
_entry.id   AF-A0A661CEE3-F1
#
_cell.length_a   1.000
_cell.length_b   1.000
_cell.length_c   1.000
_cell.angle_alpha   90.00
_cell.angle_beta   90.00
_cell.angle_gamma   90.00
#
_symmetry.space_group_name_H-M   'P 1'
#
loop_
_entity.id
_entity.type
_entity.pdbx_description
1 polymer ?
#
loop_
_entity_poly.entity_id
_entity_poly.type
_entity_poly.pdbx_seq_one_letter_code
_entity_poly.pdbx_strand_id
1 'polypeptide(L)'
;MPGISVGLSWAAIVAVASILMRIRLIAIGGVNHDNAGNLSGYAWSPQVGWINFNSRDRRVSIDRTTGEFNGYAWSGNIGWIHFNNSSQAYKVRAELSEDSGSVTPPPPDSGDITPPSDGIGQAILIAASGAHKQNSLFRLSEELTRRMYRVLKQRGYSDEQIVYLNPKTWQDVDGDGLDDAVVDNDLFDPVAALEAAFNQAATLQAGQQFILYIHGHALQNKFKIARDYWLPASELRRLLDKVPTDVPQVIILDSCYSGSFIDELCGTAAQRIILTSSDEQNTAWNVQYENFSDTLIRSLRRGADLKTAFLATEDLIIGDPRLFGEQRPQLDDDGDCVYTSHDGRRAARTVLGNEGMRQADAPEIIDVHSPLILAEQQVEGVLWIRTSPSGEHIKRVRAVLIRPGTQSINYQGEGTDFGREELDLGYNPVQDRYEAVYSHFRQGGQWRILYQAQGQDGTWSDSGVGEVQASGVLAPVTVTARMNQSSYQIGEYLSFKLDIKAELTQPGPYDVYAAIVFPPGYFVTIAYPISFSLPGAIQVYRNEVMVSEPKTFSILDLEIPQGIAPGTYNGCGVVAAAGSDPWQETNWIDIHCKDFLVR
;
A
#
# COMPACT_ATOMS: atom_id res chain seq x y z
N MET A 1 -19.69 57.87 37.45
CA MET A 1 -20.69 57.26 38.36
C MET A 1 -22.01 57.19 37.60
N PRO A 2 -22.83 56.14 37.71
CA PRO A 2 -22.71 54.93 38.52
C PRO A 2 -22.60 53.65 37.66
N GLY A 3 -22.12 52.57 38.28
CA GLY A 3 -22.54 51.22 37.90
C GLY A 3 -23.83 50.86 38.64
N ILE A 4 -24.57 49.89 38.11
CA ILE A 4 -25.47 48.96 38.82
C ILE A 4 -25.76 47.82 37.81
N SER A 5 -25.41 46.60 38.20
CA SER A 5 -25.91 45.34 37.63
C SER A 5 -27.43 45.26 37.85
N VAL A 6 -28.24 44.43 37.20
CA VAL A 6 -28.38 42.98 37.42
C VAL A 6 -29.32 42.45 36.33
N GLY A 7 -29.10 41.22 35.86
CA GLY A 7 -30.13 40.51 35.10
C GLY A 7 -29.63 39.34 34.25
N LEU A 8 -28.81 38.44 34.81
CA LEU A 8 -28.56 37.13 34.21
C LEU A 8 -29.88 36.33 34.22
N SER A 9 -30.57 36.26 33.08
CA SER A 9 -31.70 35.35 32.89
C SER A 9 -31.21 33.96 32.48
N TRP A 10 -31.56 32.98 33.31
CA TRP A 10 -31.37 31.55 33.18
C TRP A 10 -32.01 30.93 31.91
N ALA A 11 -31.45 31.18 30.73
CA ALA A 11 -31.94 30.59 29.47
C ALA A 11 -30.83 30.06 28.54
N ALA A 12 -29.61 29.84 29.05
CA ALA A 12 -28.48 29.35 28.26
C ALA A 12 -27.83 28.06 28.81
N ILE A 13 -28.50 27.31 29.71
CA ILE A 13 -27.93 26.11 30.34
C ILE A 13 -28.79 24.83 30.20
N VAL A 14 -29.93 24.81 29.47
CA VAL A 14 -30.67 23.54 29.22
C VAL A 14 -31.17 23.39 27.78
N ALA A 15 -30.27 23.38 26.79
CA ALA A 15 -30.59 22.96 25.43
C ALA A 15 -29.51 22.02 24.84
N VAL A 16 -28.97 21.13 25.68
CA VAL A 16 -28.07 20.02 25.29
C VAL A 16 -28.81 18.66 25.28
N ALA A 17 -30.12 18.64 25.46
CA ALA A 17 -30.93 17.43 25.29
C ALA A 17 -32.28 17.81 24.70
N SER A 18 -32.42 17.76 23.36
CA SER A 18 -33.66 17.60 22.56
C SER A 18 -33.51 18.12 21.12
N ILE A 19 -32.40 17.82 20.43
CA ILE A 19 -32.34 17.85 18.95
C ILE A 19 -31.63 16.57 18.51
N LEU A 20 -32.24 15.45 18.89
CA LEU A 20 -31.96 14.11 18.39
C LEU A 20 -33.29 13.53 17.90
N MET A 21 -33.83 14.06 16.81
CA MET A 21 -34.65 13.28 15.88
C MET A 21 -35.04 14.09 14.65
N ARG A 22 -34.80 13.48 13.49
CA ARG A 22 -35.40 13.77 12.17
C ARG A 22 -34.72 14.87 11.33
N ILE A 23 -33.47 14.62 10.96
CA ILE A 23 -33.07 14.79 9.56
C ILE A 23 -32.84 13.38 9.01
N ARG A 24 -33.84 12.85 8.28
CA ARG A 24 -33.60 11.71 7.36
C ARG A 24 -33.03 12.30 6.08
N LEU A 25 -31.70 12.45 6.01
CA LEU A 25 -31.00 12.40 4.74
C LEU A 25 -30.65 10.93 4.51
N ILE A 26 -31.58 10.20 3.91
CA ILE A 26 -31.31 8.86 3.38
C ILE A 26 -31.28 9.05 1.87
N ALA A 27 -30.10 9.27 1.32
CA ALA A 27 -29.80 8.99 -0.07
C ALA A 27 -28.88 7.77 -0.08
N ILE A 28 -29.48 6.58 0.10
CA ILE A 28 -28.79 5.31 -0.11
C ILE A 28 -28.73 5.14 -1.63
N GLY A 29 -27.53 5.06 -2.20
CA GLY A 29 -27.34 4.75 -3.62
C GLY A 29 -27.95 3.37 -3.91
N GLY A 30 -28.89 3.30 -4.86
CA GLY A 30 -29.61 2.06 -5.21
C GLY A 30 -31.08 2.31 -5.55
N VAL A 31 -31.82 1.23 -5.85
CA VAL A 31 -33.28 1.28 -6.01
C VAL A 31 -33.94 1.09 -4.64
N ASN A 32 -34.59 2.13 -4.14
CA ASN A 32 -35.16 2.21 -2.81
C ASN A 32 -36.67 1.97 -2.85
N HIS A 33 -37.21 1.22 -1.89
CA HIS A 33 -38.65 1.01 -1.70
C HIS A 33 -39.15 1.75 -0.46
N ASP A 34 -40.22 2.53 -0.59
CA ASP A 34 -40.74 3.41 0.47
C ASP A 34 -41.68 2.72 1.48
N ASN A 35 -41.80 1.39 1.44
CA ASN A 35 -42.78 0.59 2.18
C ASN A 35 -44.26 0.85 1.82
N ALA A 36 -44.56 1.71 0.85
CA ALA A 36 -45.90 1.91 0.29
C ALA A 36 -46.02 1.33 -1.14
N GLY A 37 -45.01 0.61 -1.62
CA GLY A 37 -44.99 0.05 -2.97
C GLY A 37 -44.30 0.94 -4.00
N ASN A 38 -43.76 2.12 -3.64
CA ASN A 38 -43.12 3.00 -4.62
C ASN A 38 -41.60 2.81 -4.65
N LEU A 39 -41.03 2.79 -5.85
CA LEU A 39 -39.58 2.69 -6.05
C LEU A 39 -38.96 4.04 -6.43
N SER A 40 -37.71 4.24 -6.02
CA SER A 40 -36.93 5.45 -6.31
C SER A 40 -35.44 5.15 -6.40
N GLY A 41 -34.65 6.11 -6.86
CA GLY A 41 -33.20 5.93 -7.01
C GLY A 41 -32.80 5.25 -8.31
N TYR A 42 -31.59 4.70 -8.35
CA TYR A 42 -30.92 4.28 -9.58
C TYR A 42 -30.37 2.85 -9.47
N ALA A 43 -30.50 2.09 -10.56
CA ALA A 43 -29.73 0.86 -10.78
C ALA A 43 -28.67 1.12 -11.85
N TRP A 44 -27.62 0.29 -11.88
CA TRP A 44 -26.59 0.34 -12.91
C TRP A 44 -26.41 -1.02 -13.56
N SER A 45 -26.18 -1.00 -14.88
CA SER A 45 -25.74 -2.16 -15.65
C SER A 45 -24.59 -1.74 -16.57
N PRO A 46 -23.54 -2.57 -16.73
CA PRO A 46 -22.43 -2.28 -17.63
C PRO A 46 -22.84 -2.17 -19.10
N GLN A 47 -24.00 -2.74 -19.48
CA GLN A 47 -24.50 -2.72 -20.86
C GLN A 47 -25.55 -1.62 -21.09
N VAL A 48 -26.28 -1.24 -20.04
CA VAL A 48 -27.46 -0.35 -20.13
C VAL A 48 -27.21 1.02 -19.49
N GLY A 49 -26.13 1.18 -18.72
CA GLY A 49 -25.84 2.39 -17.96
C GLY A 49 -26.80 2.58 -16.78
N TRP A 50 -26.96 3.83 -16.35
CA TRP A 50 -27.84 4.21 -15.24
C TRP A 50 -29.32 4.10 -15.63
N ILE A 51 -30.09 3.46 -14.76
CA ILE A 51 -31.53 3.25 -14.89
C ILE A 51 -32.22 3.96 -13.72
N ASN A 52 -33.04 4.96 -14.01
CA ASN A 52 -33.81 5.73 -13.03
C ASN A 52 -35.19 5.10 -12.79
N PHE A 53 -35.49 4.72 -11.54
CA PHE A 53 -36.75 4.09 -11.13
C PHE A 53 -37.84 5.10 -10.70
N ASN A 54 -37.50 6.39 -10.61
CA ASN A 54 -38.42 7.49 -10.33
C ASN A 54 -38.25 8.60 -11.37
N SER A 55 -38.50 8.27 -12.64
CA SER A 55 -38.52 9.26 -13.71
C SER A 55 -39.72 10.21 -13.54
N ARG A 56 -39.60 11.45 -14.04
CA ARG A 56 -40.62 12.51 -13.89
C ARG A 56 -42.00 12.13 -14.44
N ASP A 57 -42.05 11.25 -15.44
CA ASP A 57 -43.29 10.97 -16.17
C ASP A 57 -43.98 9.69 -15.72
N ARG A 58 -43.22 8.68 -15.25
CA ARG A 58 -43.74 7.40 -14.73
C ARG A 58 -42.75 6.79 -13.72
N ARG A 59 -43.26 6.39 -12.55
CA ARG A 59 -42.49 5.74 -11.47
C ARG A 59 -42.74 4.23 -11.48
N VAL A 60 -41.72 3.44 -11.12
CA VAL A 60 -41.91 2.00 -10.91
C VAL A 60 -42.51 1.77 -9.52
N SER A 61 -43.52 0.90 -9.44
CA SER A 61 -44.13 0.49 -8.18
C SER A 61 -44.26 -1.03 -8.09
N ILE A 62 -44.32 -1.58 -6.88
CA ILE A 62 -44.57 -2.99 -6.60
C ILE A 62 -45.85 -3.12 -5.74
N ASP A 63 -46.75 -4.00 -6.15
CA ASP A 63 -47.86 -4.44 -5.30
C ASP A 63 -47.29 -5.35 -4.19
N ARG A 64 -47.51 -4.97 -2.93
CA ARG A 64 -46.90 -5.66 -1.78
C ARG A 64 -47.61 -6.94 -1.38
N THR A 65 -48.78 -7.21 -1.94
CA THR A 65 -49.54 -8.44 -1.71
C THR A 65 -49.24 -9.44 -2.82
N THR A 66 -49.17 -8.98 -4.07
CA THR A 66 -48.93 -9.87 -5.21
C THR A 66 -47.45 -9.94 -5.60
N GLY A 67 -46.63 -8.97 -5.23
CA GLY A 67 -45.23 -8.82 -5.68
C GLY A 67 -45.09 -8.27 -7.10
N GLU A 68 -46.20 -7.87 -7.75
CA GLU A 68 -46.19 -7.46 -9.16
C GLU A 68 -45.70 -6.02 -9.36
N PHE A 69 -44.77 -5.83 -10.30
CA PHE A 69 -44.23 -4.51 -10.63
C PHE A 69 -45.08 -3.84 -11.72
N ASN A 70 -45.19 -2.51 -11.63
CA ASN A 70 -45.88 -1.66 -12.60
C ASN A 70 -45.03 -0.42 -12.89
N GLY A 71 -45.32 0.26 -14.02
CA GLY A 71 -44.66 1.50 -14.39
C GLY A 71 -43.41 1.32 -15.24
N TYR A 72 -42.64 2.41 -15.39
CA TYR A 72 -41.50 2.48 -16.29
C TYR A 72 -40.26 3.02 -15.56
N ALA A 73 -39.11 2.44 -15.87
CA ALA A 73 -37.81 3.02 -15.56
C ALA A 73 -37.19 3.62 -16.82
N TRP A 74 -36.27 4.56 -16.66
CA TRP A 74 -35.62 5.26 -17.78
C TRP A 74 -34.11 5.05 -17.76
N SER A 75 -33.53 4.64 -18.89
CA SER A 75 -32.10 4.74 -19.15
C SER A 75 -31.85 5.71 -20.30
N GLY A 76 -30.81 6.55 -20.18
CA GLY A 76 -30.37 7.43 -21.26
C GLY A 76 -29.84 6.68 -22.48
N ASN A 77 -29.46 5.40 -22.32
CA ASN A 77 -28.83 4.62 -23.39
C ASN A 77 -29.82 3.73 -24.16
N ILE A 78 -30.87 3.22 -23.50
CA ILE A 78 -31.84 2.30 -24.13
C ILE A 78 -33.29 2.77 -24.08
N GLY A 79 -33.56 3.89 -23.41
CA GLY A 79 -34.90 4.45 -23.26
C GLY A 79 -35.73 3.80 -22.16
N TRP A 80 -37.05 3.72 -22.39
CA TRP A 80 -38.04 3.28 -21.41
C TRP A 80 -38.05 1.76 -21.22
N ILE A 81 -37.94 1.33 -19.97
CA ILE A 81 -38.04 -0.07 -19.54
C ILE A 81 -39.37 -0.25 -18.83
N HIS A 82 -40.25 -1.09 -19.38
CA HIS A 82 -41.61 -1.29 -18.88
C HIS A 82 -41.74 -2.60 -18.10
N PHE A 83 -42.36 -2.56 -16.92
CA PHE A 83 -42.40 -3.71 -16.00
C PHE A 83 -43.69 -4.56 -16.10
N ASN A 84 -44.72 -4.08 -16.81
CA ASN A 84 -45.97 -4.81 -17.02
C ASN A 84 -46.70 -4.34 -18.29
N ASN A 85 -46.88 -5.20 -19.29
CA ASN A 85 -47.54 -4.84 -20.55
C ASN A 85 -48.79 -5.69 -20.82
N SER A 86 -49.86 -5.09 -21.35
CA SER A 86 -51.14 -5.78 -21.66
C SER A 86 -51.27 -6.25 -23.10
N SER A 87 -50.44 -5.75 -24.03
CA SER A 87 -50.44 -6.14 -25.45
C SER A 87 -49.03 -6.60 -25.87
N GLN A 88 -48.87 -7.90 -26.10
CA GLN A 88 -47.69 -8.71 -25.74
C GLN A 88 -47.52 -8.79 -24.22
N ALA A 89 -48.26 -9.74 -23.63
CA ALA A 89 -48.46 -9.82 -22.20
C ALA A 89 -47.22 -10.35 -21.48
N TYR A 90 -46.64 -9.52 -20.62
CA TYR A 90 -45.61 -9.93 -19.66
C TYR A 90 -45.72 -9.09 -18.39
N LYS A 91 -45.28 -9.66 -17.27
CA LYS A 91 -45.26 -8.99 -15.96
C LYS A 91 -44.05 -9.43 -15.15
N VAL A 92 -43.38 -8.47 -14.54
CA VAL A 92 -42.28 -8.71 -13.59
C VAL A 92 -42.87 -8.85 -12.19
N ARG A 93 -42.47 -9.89 -11.44
CA ARG A 93 -42.98 -10.19 -10.10
C ARG A 93 -41.84 -10.58 -9.17
N ALA A 94 -41.80 -10.02 -7.97
CA ALA A 94 -40.96 -10.51 -6.88
C ALA A 94 -41.65 -11.65 -6.13
N GLU A 95 -40.90 -12.67 -5.74
CA GLU A 95 -41.38 -13.68 -4.80
C GLU A 95 -41.34 -13.07 -3.39
N LEU A 96 -42.52 -12.78 -2.85
CA LEU A 96 -42.67 -12.30 -1.47
C LEU A 96 -43.02 -13.54 -0.62
N SER A 97 -42.15 -13.92 0.32
CA SER A 97 -42.46 -14.99 1.27
C SER A 97 -43.60 -14.53 2.19
N GLU A 98 -44.71 -15.27 2.19
CA GLU A 98 -45.86 -14.99 3.05
C GLU A 98 -45.51 -15.36 4.49
N ASP A 99 -45.49 -14.38 5.39
CA ASP A 99 -45.64 -14.65 6.82
C ASP A 99 -46.79 -13.81 7.38
N SER A 100 -47.95 -14.44 7.51
CA SER A 100 -49.01 -13.99 8.39
C SER A 100 -49.87 -15.18 8.85
N GLY A 101 -49.60 -15.71 10.05
CA GLY A 101 -50.61 -16.51 10.76
C GLY A 101 -50.10 -17.45 11.85
N SER A 102 -50.36 -17.08 13.10
CA SER A 102 -50.57 -17.96 14.27
C SER A 102 -49.40 -18.85 14.73
N VAL A 103 -48.61 -18.34 15.69
CA VAL A 103 -47.68 -19.13 16.50
C VAL A 103 -48.45 -19.94 17.55
N THR A 104 -48.56 -21.25 17.35
CA THR A 104 -48.56 -22.21 18.47
C THR A 104 -47.15 -22.76 18.62
N PRO A 105 -46.57 -22.83 19.83
CA PRO A 105 -45.16 -23.19 19.97
C PRO A 105 -44.97 -24.69 19.71
N PRO A 106 -43.98 -25.10 18.87
CA PRO A 106 -43.49 -26.46 18.86
C PRO A 106 -42.65 -26.74 20.13
N PRO A 107 -42.50 -28.02 20.53
CA PRO A 107 -41.77 -28.38 21.74
C PRO A 107 -40.29 -27.96 21.63
N PRO A 108 -39.61 -27.68 22.77
CA PRO A 108 -38.27 -27.13 22.74
C PRO A 108 -37.31 -28.19 22.20
N ASP A 109 -36.76 -27.93 21.01
CA ASP A 109 -35.54 -28.57 20.56
C ASP A 109 -34.38 -27.78 21.16
N SER A 110 -33.60 -28.45 21.99
CA SER A 110 -32.47 -27.90 22.72
C SER A 110 -31.24 -27.78 21.81
N GLY A 111 -31.37 -26.97 20.76
CA GLY A 111 -30.26 -26.51 19.93
C GLY A 111 -29.96 -25.07 20.27
N ASP A 112 -28.79 -24.84 20.86
CA ASP A 112 -28.25 -23.56 21.27
C ASP A 112 -28.23 -22.56 20.09
N ILE A 113 -29.21 -21.68 20.01
CA ILE A 113 -29.17 -20.54 19.08
C ILE A 113 -28.51 -19.40 19.85
N THR A 114 -27.20 -19.29 19.73
CA THR A 114 -26.48 -18.08 20.11
C THR A 114 -27.02 -16.90 19.28
N PRO A 115 -27.28 -15.73 19.90
CA PRO A 115 -27.68 -14.53 19.15
C PRO A 115 -26.62 -14.16 18.11
N PRO A 116 -26.96 -13.45 17.01
CA PRO A 116 -25.97 -13.01 16.04
C PRO A 116 -24.87 -12.23 16.76
N SER A 117 -23.62 -12.65 16.57
CA SER A 117 -22.46 -11.96 17.11
C SER A 117 -22.47 -10.49 16.70
N ASP A 118 -22.27 -9.57 17.63
CA ASP A 118 -22.01 -8.17 17.27
C ASP A 118 -20.68 -8.10 16.50
N GLY A 119 -20.75 -7.80 15.20
CA GLY A 119 -19.58 -7.53 14.35
C GLY A 119 -19.24 -8.59 13.30
N ILE A 120 -18.55 -8.18 12.23
CA ILE A 120 -18.23 -8.99 11.05
C ILE A 120 -17.06 -9.97 11.26
N GLY A 121 -16.29 -9.77 12.34
CA GLY A 121 -15.19 -10.64 12.75
C GLY A 121 -14.01 -9.85 13.28
N GLN A 122 -12.81 -10.40 13.14
CA GLN A 122 -11.56 -9.79 13.62
C GLN A 122 -10.41 -10.01 12.64
N ALA A 123 -9.44 -9.11 12.68
CA ALA A 123 -8.23 -9.19 11.89
C ALA A 123 -6.99 -8.97 12.76
N ILE A 124 -5.89 -9.61 12.41
CA ILE A 124 -4.56 -9.36 12.95
C ILE A 124 -3.65 -8.93 11.79
N LEU A 125 -3.07 -7.73 11.90
CA LEU A 125 -2.11 -7.20 10.94
C LEU A 125 -0.74 -7.10 11.60
N ILE A 126 0.30 -7.59 10.95
CA ILE A 126 1.65 -7.61 11.52
C ILE A 126 2.65 -6.94 10.56
N ALA A 127 3.12 -5.75 10.95
CA ALA A 127 4.27 -5.10 10.33
C ALA A 127 5.55 -5.69 10.93
N ALA A 128 5.98 -6.81 10.36
CA ALA A 128 6.98 -7.66 10.97
C ALA A 128 8.42 -7.16 10.74
N SER A 129 9.35 -7.79 11.46
CA SER A 129 10.80 -7.64 11.34
C SER A 129 11.41 -6.39 11.95
N GLY A 130 10.64 -5.60 12.69
CA GLY A 130 11.15 -4.50 13.51
C GLY A 130 11.51 -3.22 12.74
N ALA A 131 11.27 -2.06 13.38
CA ALA A 131 11.57 -0.73 12.84
C ALA A 131 13.05 -0.32 13.04
N HIS A 132 14.00 -1.11 12.56
CA HIS A 132 15.43 -0.86 12.74
C HIS A 132 16.21 -0.72 11.42
N LYS A 133 17.44 -0.24 11.53
CA LYS A 133 18.24 0.35 10.45
C LYS A 133 18.77 -0.67 9.47
N GLN A 134 19.05 -1.87 9.97
CA GLN A 134 19.47 -3.01 9.16
C GLN A 134 18.31 -3.60 8.37
N ASN A 135 17.06 -3.26 8.72
CA ASN A 135 15.87 -3.74 8.02
C ASN A 135 15.40 -2.68 7.01
N SER A 136 15.95 -2.73 5.79
CA SER A 136 15.54 -1.85 4.69
C SER A 136 14.12 -2.14 4.18
N LEU A 137 13.56 -3.31 4.52
CA LEU A 137 12.21 -3.75 4.15
C LEU A 137 11.12 -3.05 4.97
N PHE A 138 11.40 -2.68 6.21
CA PHE A 138 10.36 -2.26 7.17
C PHE A 138 9.48 -1.12 6.65
N ARG A 139 10.04 -0.15 5.91
CA ARG A 139 9.27 0.94 5.30
C ARG A 139 8.13 0.41 4.41
N LEU A 140 8.39 -0.64 3.66
CA LEU A 140 7.42 -1.29 2.78
C LEU A 140 6.44 -2.15 3.60
N SER A 141 6.91 -2.88 4.62
CA SER A 141 6.03 -3.61 5.55
C SER A 141 5.02 -2.69 6.24
N GLU A 142 5.47 -1.54 6.73
CA GLU A 142 4.62 -0.50 7.32
C GLU A 142 3.61 0.02 6.29
N GLU A 143 4.07 0.37 5.09
CA GLU A 143 3.20 0.90 4.03
C GLU A 143 2.10 -0.11 3.63
N LEU A 144 2.45 -1.38 3.45
CA LEU A 144 1.52 -2.42 3.00
C LEU A 144 0.53 -2.84 4.09
N THR A 145 0.98 -2.97 5.35
CA THR A 145 0.08 -3.27 6.48
C THR A 145 -0.90 -2.13 6.75
N ARG A 146 -0.45 -0.86 6.66
CA ARG A 146 -1.35 0.29 6.75
C ARG A 146 -2.37 0.33 5.60
N ARG A 147 -1.96 -0.04 4.38
CA ARG A 147 -2.89 -0.17 3.24
C ARG A 147 -3.92 -1.28 3.48
N MET A 148 -3.52 -2.42 4.03
CA MET A 148 -4.45 -3.48 4.40
C MET A 148 -5.42 -3.04 5.51
N TYR A 149 -4.92 -2.34 6.54
CA TYR A 149 -5.75 -1.75 7.61
C TYR A 149 -6.86 -0.88 7.01
N ARG A 150 -6.50 0.03 6.10
CA ARG A 150 -7.46 0.89 5.42
C ARG A 150 -8.49 0.08 4.63
N VAL A 151 -8.06 -0.96 3.91
CA VAL A 151 -9.00 -1.84 3.20
C VAL A 151 -9.96 -2.50 4.19
N LEU A 152 -9.50 -3.05 5.31
CA LEU A 152 -10.38 -3.65 6.30
C LEU A 152 -11.41 -2.65 6.86
N LYS A 153 -10.99 -1.42 7.17
CA LYS A 153 -11.91 -0.32 7.55
C LYS A 153 -12.96 -0.06 6.49
N GLN A 154 -12.54 0.05 5.23
CA GLN A 154 -13.44 0.25 4.08
C GLN A 154 -14.39 -0.94 3.86
N ARG A 155 -13.98 -2.14 4.30
CA ARG A 155 -14.77 -3.38 4.26
C ARG A 155 -15.61 -3.61 5.53
N GLY A 156 -15.64 -2.64 6.44
CA GLY A 156 -16.57 -2.59 7.56
C GLY A 156 -16.01 -3.04 8.91
N TYR A 157 -14.71 -3.33 9.02
CA TYR A 157 -14.07 -3.58 10.31
C TYR A 157 -13.96 -2.26 11.08
N SER A 158 -14.18 -2.27 12.40
CA SER A 158 -13.83 -1.16 13.28
C SER A 158 -12.37 -1.28 13.75
N ASP A 159 -11.85 -0.24 14.43
CA ASP A 159 -10.48 -0.28 14.95
C ASP A 159 -10.34 -1.38 16.02
N GLU A 160 -11.36 -1.57 16.86
CA GLU A 160 -11.40 -2.61 17.89
C GLU A 160 -11.43 -4.03 17.32
N GLN A 161 -11.77 -4.18 16.04
CA GLN A 161 -11.80 -5.46 15.34
C GLN A 161 -10.48 -5.75 14.61
N ILE A 162 -9.55 -4.80 14.54
CA ILE A 162 -8.26 -4.96 13.87
C ILE A 162 -7.16 -4.81 14.91
N VAL A 163 -6.55 -5.93 15.30
CA VAL A 163 -5.33 -5.90 16.11
C VAL A 163 -4.15 -5.56 15.20
N TYR A 164 -3.61 -4.36 15.31
CA TYR A 164 -2.47 -3.91 14.52
C TYR A 164 -1.17 -3.94 15.33
N LEU A 165 -0.34 -4.94 15.01
CA LEU A 165 0.98 -5.12 15.61
C LEU A 165 2.03 -4.43 14.74
N ASN A 166 2.57 -3.31 15.23
CA ASN A 166 3.50 -2.49 14.46
C ASN A 166 4.52 -1.78 15.39
N PRO A 167 5.83 -2.00 15.24
CA PRO A 167 6.85 -1.38 16.08
C PRO A 167 6.98 0.13 15.91
N LYS A 168 6.28 0.73 14.94
CA LYS A 168 6.10 2.17 14.82
C LYS A 168 4.63 2.52 15.12
N THR A 169 4.40 3.07 16.30
CA THR A 169 3.06 3.35 16.82
C THR A 169 2.34 4.48 16.10
N TRP A 170 3.07 5.50 15.64
CA TRP A 170 2.50 6.62 14.90
C TRP A 170 2.05 6.18 13.51
N GLN A 171 0.75 6.26 13.22
CA GLN A 171 0.16 5.86 11.94
C GLN A 171 -0.90 6.87 11.47
N ASP A 172 -0.75 7.32 10.22
CA ASP A 172 -1.67 8.20 9.48
C ASP A 172 -2.39 7.36 8.41
N VAL A 173 -3.43 6.64 8.85
CA VAL A 173 -4.28 5.75 8.04
C VAL A 173 -5.24 6.57 7.20
N ASP A 174 -5.88 7.59 7.75
CA ASP A 174 -6.89 8.37 7.01
C ASP A 174 -6.29 9.47 6.14
N GLY A 175 -5.00 9.77 6.28
CA GLY A 175 -4.30 10.71 5.43
C GLY A 175 -4.38 12.16 5.90
N ASP A 176 -4.91 12.47 7.08
CA ASP A 176 -5.02 13.85 7.58
C ASP A 176 -3.69 14.42 8.13
N GLY A 177 -2.67 13.57 8.27
CA GLY A 177 -1.34 13.95 8.78
C GLY A 177 -1.21 13.93 10.31
N LEU A 178 -2.21 13.42 11.02
CA LEU A 178 -2.21 13.17 12.46
C LEU A 178 -2.01 11.68 12.76
N ASP A 179 -1.86 11.37 14.04
CA ASP A 179 -1.80 9.98 14.50
C ASP A 179 -3.21 9.46 14.76
N ASP A 180 -3.58 8.36 14.14
CA ASP A 180 -4.88 7.71 14.35
C ASP A 180 -4.91 6.82 15.62
N ALA A 181 -3.76 6.61 16.26
CA ALA A 181 -3.62 5.79 17.47
C ALA A 181 -4.17 4.35 17.32
N VAL A 182 -4.03 3.78 16.12
CA VAL A 182 -4.56 2.46 15.74
C VAL A 182 -3.65 1.27 16.05
N VAL A 183 -2.44 1.53 16.55
CA VAL A 183 -1.47 0.46 16.86
C VAL A 183 -1.70 -0.07 18.27
N ASP A 184 -2.16 -1.32 18.37
CA ASP A 184 -2.44 -1.98 19.66
C ASP A 184 -1.19 -2.43 20.40
N ASN A 185 -0.12 -2.75 19.67
CA ASN A 185 1.13 -3.20 20.27
C ASN A 185 2.35 -2.92 19.37
N ASP A 186 3.45 -2.50 20.00
CA ASP A 186 4.72 -2.15 19.35
C ASP A 186 5.69 -3.33 19.19
N LEU A 187 5.27 -4.55 19.52
CA LEU A 187 6.07 -5.77 19.49
C LEU A 187 7.32 -5.71 20.38
N PHE A 188 7.31 -4.93 21.46
CA PHE A 188 8.38 -4.94 22.47
C PHE A 188 8.54 -6.34 23.11
N ASP A 189 7.42 -6.97 23.49
CA ASP A 189 7.34 -8.39 23.85
C ASP A 189 6.48 -9.12 22.79
N PRO A 190 7.10 -9.61 21.70
CA PRO A 190 6.35 -10.15 20.57
C PRO A 190 5.61 -11.44 20.92
N VAL A 191 6.09 -12.22 21.89
CA VAL A 191 5.42 -13.45 22.33
C VAL A 191 4.12 -13.09 23.05
N ALA A 192 4.19 -12.18 24.02
CA ALA A 192 3.01 -11.73 24.75
C ALA A 192 2.00 -11.00 23.83
N ALA A 193 2.48 -10.18 22.89
CA ALA A 193 1.66 -9.46 21.94
C ALA A 193 0.87 -10.41 21.01
N LEU A 194 1.56 -11.41 20.43
CA LEU A 194 0.92 -12.43 19.60
C LEU A 194 -0.08 -13.24 20.42
N GLU A 195 0.28 -13.66 21.63
CA GLU A 195 -0.65 -14.37 22.50
C GLU A 195 -1.92 -13.56 22.79
N ALA A 196 -1.79 -12.29 23.17
CA ALA A 196 -2.92 -11.41 23.41
C ALA A 196 -3.83 -11.27 22.17
N ALA A 197 -3.23 -11.04 20.99
CA ALA A 197 -3.95 -10.90 19.73
C ALA A 197 -4.78 -12.16 19.38
N PHE A 198 -4.19 -13.34 19.49
CA PHE A 198 -4.90 -14.59 19.19
C PHE A 198 -5.87 -15.03 20.29
N ASN A 199 -5.67 -14.62 21.54
CA ASN A 199 -6.68 -14.81 22.60
C ASN A 199 -7.93 -13.94 22.35
N GLN A 200 -7.78 -12.77 21.75
CA GLN A 200 -8.92 -11.98 21.29
C GLN A 200 -9.67 -12.71 20.15
N ALA A 201 -8.94 -13.28 19.18
CA ALA A 201 -9.50 -14.07 18.08
C ALA A 201 -10.21 -15.37 18.53
N ALA A 202 -9.86 -15.90 19.70
CA ALA A 202 -10.54 -17.06 20.30
C ALA A 202 -12.00 -16.79 20.69
N THR A 203 -12.42 -15.52 20.72
CA THR A 203 -13.79 -15.11 21.08
C THR A 203 -14.74 -15.03 19.88
N LEU A 204 -14.24 -15.26 18.66
CA LEU A 204 -15.05 -15.24 17.44
C LEU A 204 -16.14 -16.30 17.46
N GLN A 205 -17.21 -16.06 16.70
CA GLN A 205 -18.37 -16.93 16.62
C GLN A 205 -18.70 -17.30 15.17
N ALA A 206 -19.43 -18.40 14.99
CA ALA A 206 -19.94 -18.79 13.68
C ALA A 206 -20.63 -17.61 12.95
N GLY A 207 -20.30 -17.43 11.68
CA GLY A 207 -20.78 -16.31 10.85
C GLY A 207 -19.86 -15.09 10.82
N GLN A 208 -18.84 -15.03 11.68
CA GLN A 208 -17.77 -14.03 11.63
C GLN A 208 -16.59 -14.49 10.79
N GLN A 209 -15.69 -13.58 10.41
CA GLN A 209 -14.48 -13.88 9.64
C GLN A 209 -13.21 -13.53 10.44
N PHE A 210 -12.22 -14.43 10.45
CA PHE A 210 -10.87 -14.13 10.93
C PHE A 210 -9.92 -13.84 9.77
N ILE A 211 -9.10 -12.79 9.89
CA ILE A 211 -8.08 -12.43 8.90
C ILE A 211 -6.73 -12.31 9.59
N LEU A 212 -5.70 -12.91 9.01
CA LEU A 212 -4.30 -12.67 9.38
C LEU A 212 -3.56 -12.15 8.14
N TYR A 213 -2.86 -11.03 8.29
CA TYR A 213 -1.94 -10.52 7.28
C TYR A 213 -0.58 -10.21 7.90
N ILE A 214 0.47 -10.84 7.38
CA ILE A 214 1.85 -10.65 7.83
C ILE A 214 2.70 -10.19 6.65
N HIS A 215 3.46 -9.12 6.84
CA HIS A 215 4.50 -8.72 5.90
C HIS A 215 5.82 -8.44 6.61
N GLY A 216 6.92 -8.99 6.10
CA GLY A 216 8.27 -8.77 6.63
C GLY A 216 9.27 -9.78 6.10
N HIS A 217 10.40 -9.91 6.77
CA HIS A 217 11.40 -10.93 6.50
C HIS A 217 10.96 -12.30 7.01
N ALA A 218 11.25 -13.34 6.24
CA ALA A 218 11.14 -14.72 6.67
C ALA A 218 12.33 -15.54 6.19
N LEU A 219 12.42 -16.74 6.76
CA LEU A 219 13.18 -17.88 6.29
C LEU A 219 12.20 -19.05 6.17
N GLN A 220 12.63 -20.16 5.59
CA GLN A 220 11.81 -21.37 5.57
C GLN A 220 11.29 -21.69 6.98
N ASN A 221 9.96 -21.87 7.09
CA ASN A 221 9.21 -22.21 8.28
C ASN A 221 9.28 -21.20 9.45
N LYS A 222 9.70 -19.95 9.23
CA LYS A 222 9.69 -18.93 10.30
C LYS A 222 9.68 -17.48 9.82
N PHE A 223 8.84 -16.66 10.45
CA PHE A 223 8.76 -15.22 10.23
C PHE A 223 9.63 -14.48 11.21
N LYS A 224 10.33 -13.45 10.78
CA LYS A 224 10.98 -12.52 11.70
C LYS A 224 9.95 -11.49 12.15
N ILE A 225 9.44 -11.61 13.37
CA ILE A 225 8.39 -10.71 13.90
C ILE A 225 9.01 -9.46 14.53
N ALA A 226 10.06 -9.64 15.33
CA ALA A 226 10.84 -8.56 15.92
C ALA A 226 12.34 -8.81 15.70
N ARG A 227 13.19 -7.87 16.13
CA ARG A 227 14.64 -7.94 15.92
C ARG A 227 15.25 -9.27 16.37
N ASP A 228 14.83 -9.75 17.53
CA ASP A 228 15.39 -10.93 18.20
C ASP A 228 14.37 -12.09 18.34
N TYR A 229 13.24 -12.00 17.64
CA TYR A 229 12.19 -13.04 17.71
C TYR A 229 11.77 -13.51 16.31
N TRP A 230 11.89 -14.82 16.13
CA TRP A 230 11.39 -15.54 14.98
C TRP A 230 10.17 -16.36 15.42
N LEU A 231 9.05 -16.21 14.73
CA LEU A 231 7.84 -17.00 14.90
C LEU A 231 7.92 -18.24 13.99
N PRO A 232 8.11 -19.45 14.54
CA PRO A 232 8.08 -20.68 13.76
C PRO A 232 6.67 -20.97 13.21
N ALA A 233 6.59 -21.67 12.08
CA ALA A 233 5.33 -22.11 11.47
C ALA A 233 4.47 -22.92 12.46
N SER A 234 5.08 -23.80 13.26
CA SER A 234 4.38 -24.61 14.26
C SER A 234 3.81 -23.79 15.41
N GLU A 235 4.47 -22.70 15.78
CA GLU A 235 3.94 -21.77 16.79
C GLU A 235 2.82 -20.91 16.20
N LEU A 236 2.96 -20.47 14.95
CA LEU A 236 1.86 -19.80 14.23
C LEU A 236 0.64 -20.73 14.10
N ARG A 237 0.86 -22.02 13.82
CA ARG A 237 -0.19 -23.04 13.84
C ARG A 237 -0.88 -23.13 15.20
N ARG A 238 -0.10 -23.22 16.28
CA ARG A 238 -0.63 -23.24 17.66
C ARG A 238 -1.48 -22.01 17.98
N LEU A 239 -1.07 -20.84 17.51
CA LEU A 239 -1.82 -19.59 17.67
C LEU A 239 -3.11 -19.60 16.84
N LEU A 240 -3.06 -20.06 15.59
CA LEU A 240 -4.22 -20.17 14.70
C LEU A 240 -5.26 -21.19 15.18
N ASP A 241 -4.83 -22.26 15.86
CA ASP A 241 -5.73 -23.26 16.44
C ASP A 241 -6.57 -22.71 17.61
N LYS A 242 -6.29 -21.49 18.08
CA LYS A 242 -7.17 -20.77 19.02
C LYS A 242 -8.41 -20.19 18.35
N VAL A 243 -8.33 -19.91 17.05
CA VAL A 243 -9.47 -19.41 16.29
C VAL A 243 -10.47 -20.55 16.10
N PRO A 244 -11.76 -20.37 16.45
CA PRO A 244 -12.76 -21.42 16.29
C PRO A 244 -12.79 -21.99 14.88
N THR A 245 -12.94 -23.31 14.77
CA THR A 245 -12.80 -24.03 13.49
C THR A 245 -13.95 -23.79 12.52
N ASP A 246 -15.12 -23.41 13.04
CA ASP A 246 -16.32 -23.04 12.31
C ASP A 246 -16.31 -21.58 11.79
N VAL A 247 -15.33 -20.78 12.21
CA VAL A 247 -15.06 -19.43 11.70
C VAL A 247 -14.19 -19.52 10.43
N PRO A 248 -14.62 -18.96 9.29
CA PRO A 248 -13.76 -18.76 8.12
C PRO A 248 -12.48 -18.00 8.46
N GLN A 249 -11.32 -18.56 8.09
CA GLN A 249 -10.00 -17.99 8.36
C GLN A 249 -9.29 -17.65 7.05
N VAL A 250 -8.86 -16.41 6.88
CA VAL A 250 -8.08 -15.96 5.71
C VAL A 250 -6.67 -15.60 6.16
N ILE A 251 -5.68 -16.35 5.71
CA ILE A 251 -4.28 -16.23 6.13
C ILE A 251 -3.45 -15.77 4.94
N ILE A 252 -2.93 -14.56 5.01
CA ILE A 252 -2.16 -13.93 3.93
C ILE A 252 -0.73 -13.70 4.42
N LEU A 253 0.21 -14.40 3.80
CA LEU A 253 1.63 -14.41 4.16
C LEU A 253 2.44 -13.78 3.01
N ASP A 254 2.80 -12.50 3.13
CA ASP A 254 3.64 -11.82 2.13
C ASP A 254 5.09 -11.68 2.62
N SER A 255 5.89 -12.67 2.23
CA SER A 255 7.33 -12.72 2.48
C SER A 255 8.01 -13.74 1.57
N CYS A 256 9.33 -13.65 1.49
CA CYS A 256 10.16 -14.71 0.93
C CYS A 256 9.95 -16.02 1.71
N TYR A 257 9.95 -17.16 1.03
CA TYR A 257 9.69 -18.48 1.63
C TYR A 257 8.29 -18.67 2.26
N SER A 258 7.32 -17.78 2.01
CA SER A 258 6.00 -17.86 2.64
C SER A 258 5.26 -19.17 2.34
N GLY A 259 5.48 -19.79 1.17
CA GLY A 259 4.97 -21.10 0.80
C GLY A 259 5.36 -22.24 1.76
N SER A 260 6.50 -22.12 2.44
CA SER A 260 6.96 -23.13 3.42
C SER A 260 6.01 -23.31 4.61
N PHE A 261 5.12 -22.34 4.86
CA PHE A 261 4.15 -22.43 5.94
C PHE A 261 2.95 -23.31 5.60
N ILE A 262 2.69 -23.61 4.31
CA ILE A 262 1.47 -24.31 3.89
C ILE A 262 1.36 -25.68 4.58
N ASP A 263 2.42 -26.51 4.54
CA ASP A 263 2.42 -27.85 5.13
C ASP A 263 2.07 -27.89 6.63
N GLU A 264 2.41 -26.83 7.38
CA GLU A 264 2.14 -26.74 8.81
C GLU A 264 0.77 -26.10 9.10
N LEU A 265 0.35 -25.15 8.26
CA LEU A 265 -0.88 -24.37 8.46
C LEU A 265 -2.11 -25.00 7.79
N CYS A 266 -1.95 -25.87 6.81
CA CYS A 266 -3.05 -26.56 6.13
C CYS A 266 -3.83 -27.49 7.08
N GLY A 267 -4.91 -28.04 6.54
CA GLY A 267 -5.71 -29.07 7.19
C GLY A 267 -7.21 -28.77 7.13
N THR A 268 -8.00 -29.84 7.13
CA THR A 268 -9.45 -29.78 6.89
C THR A 268 -10.27 -29.44 8.13
N ALA A 269 -9.64 -29.37 9.31
CA ALA A 269 -10.32 -29.13 10.57
C ALA A 269 -10.88 -27.70 10.68
N ALA A 270 -10.27 -26.72 10.01
CA ALA A 270 -10.69 -25.32 10.00
C ALA A 270 -11.09 -24.88 8.58
N GLN A 271 -11.98 -23.89 8.49
CA GLN A 271 -12.33 -23.26 7.21
C GLN A 271 -11.27 -22.26 6.74
N ARG A 272 -10.03 -22.74 6.54
CA ARG A 272 -8.86 -21.90 6.29
C ARG A 272 -8.59 -21.73 4.79
N ILE A 273 -8.24 -20.51 4.39
CA ILE A 273 -7.72 -20.13 3.08
C ILE A 273 -6.34 -19.52 3.31
N ILE A 274 -5.30 -20.09 2.72
CA ILE A 274 -3.92 -19.65 2.87
C ILE A 274 -3.44 -19.08 1.53
N LEU A 275 -2.98 -17.83 1.53
CA LEU A 275 -2.36 -17.17 0.39
C LEU A 275 -0.90 -16.84 0.74
N THR A 276 0.03 -17.26 -0.11
CA THR A 276 1.47 -16.95 0.05
C THR A 276 1.99 -16.18 -1.14
N SER A 277 2.91 -15.23 -0.90
CA SER A 277 3.50 -14.42 -1.97
C SER A 277 4.59 -15.14 -2.76
N SER A 278 5.16 -16.22 -2.21
CA SER A 278 6.19 -17.04 -2.82
C SER A 278 6.01 -18.52 -2.46
N ASP A 279 6.76 -19.38 -3.13
CA ASP A 279 6.91 -20.78 -2.76
C ASP A 279 7.91 -20.94 -1.60
N GLU A 280 8.16 -22.18 -1.21
CA GLU A 280 9.05 -22.57 -0.11
C GLU A 280 10.56 -22.57 -0.48
N GLN A 281 10.93 -22.49 -1.76
CA GLN A 281 12.28 -22.84 -2.25
C GLN A 281 13.05 -21.63 -2.78
N ASN A 282 12.38 -20.77 -3.56
CA ASN A 282 13.09 -19.74 -4.31
C ASN A 282 13.42 -18.52 -3.44
N THR A 283 14.52 -17.85 -3.78
CA THR A 283 14.95 -16.58 -3.16
C THR A 283 14.47 -15.37 -3.96
N ALA A 284 13.75 -15.58 -5.06
CA ALA A 284 13.25 -14.52 -5.90
C ALA A 284 12.00 -13.94 -5.23
N TRP A 285 12.13 -12.74 -4.68
CA TRP A 285 11.01 -12.05 -4.05
C TRP A 285 11.16 -10.56 -4.24
N ASN A 286 10.24 -9.97 -4.99
CA ASN A 286 10.25 -8.55 -5.28
C ASN A 286 9.16 -7.81 -4.50
N VAL A 287 9.61 -6.78 -3.81
CA VAL A 287 8.78 -5.84 -3.05
C VAL A 287 9.14 -4.37 -3.37
N GLN A 288 10.21 -4.13 -4.13
CA GLN A 288 10.72 -2.78 -4.44
C GLN A 288 9.80 -2.05 -5.42
N TYR A 289 9.37 -2.73 -6.49
CA TYR A 289 8.65 -2.07 -7.58
C TYR A 289 7.17 -2.46 -7.53
N GLU A 290 6.76 -3.36 -8.42
CA GLU A 290 5.51 -4.09 -8.30
C GLU A 290 5.68 -5.26 -7.31
N ASN A 291 4.63 -5.61 -6.56
CA ASN A 291 4.70 -6.64 -5.52
C ASN A 291 3.35 -7.32 -5.27
N PHE A 292 3.39 -8.44 -4.55
CA PHE A 292 2.23 -9.29 -4.27
C PHE A 292 1.10 -8.52 -3.56
N SER A 293 1.39 -7.93 -2.38
CA SER A 293 0.36 -7.26 -1.60
C SER A 293 -0.24 -6.04 -2.28
N ASP A 294 0.53 -5.26 -3.05
CA ASP A 294 -0.01 -4.07 -3.73
C ASP A 294 -1.17 -4.44 -4.68
N THR A 295 -0.98 -5.46 -5.53
CA THR A 295 -2.01 -5.92 -6.48
C THR A 295 -3.16 -6.63 -5.77
N LEU A 296 -2.86 -7.46 -4.77
CA LEU A 296 -3.86 -8.15 -3.97
C LEU A 296 -4.76 -7.15 -3.24
N ILE A 297 -4.19 -6.23 -2.47
CA ILE A 297 -4.92 -5.21 -1.68
C ILE A 297 -5.78 -4.35 -2.59
N ARG A 298 -5.27 -3.92 -3.76
CA ARG A 298 -6.06 -3.14 -4.73
C ARG A 298 -7.28 -3.91 -5.25
N SER A 299 -7.15 -5.21 -5.49
CA SER A 299 -8.26 -6.06 -5.93
C SER A 299 -9.29 -6.28 -4.82
N LEU A 300 -8.83 -6.54 -3.59
CA LEU A 300 -9.68 -6.74 -2.42
C LEU A 300 -10.46 -5.47 -2.06
N ARG A 301 -9.82 -4.30 -2.17
CA ARG A 301 -10.48 -2.98 -2.01
C ARG A 301 -11.68 -2.82 -2.94
N ARG A 302 -11.57 -3.28 -4.20
CA ARG A 302 -12.64 -3.23 -5.21
C ARG A 302 -13.77 -4.24 -4.94
N GLY A 303 -13.64 -5.03 -3.88
CA GLY A 303 -14.59 -6.06 -3.50
C GLY A 303 -14.48 -7.33 -4.35
N ALA A 304 -13.32 -7.59 -4.96
CA ALA A 304 -13.05 -8.88 -5.57
C ALA A 304 -13.03 -9.99 -4.51
N ASP A 305 -13.48 -11.19 -4.88
CA ASP A 305 -13.25 -12.39 -4.08
C ASP A 305 -11.75 -12.74 -4.03
N LEU A 306 -11.36 -13.56 -3.04
CA LEU A 306 -9.96 -13.92 -2.80
C LEU A 306 -9.32 -14.62 -4.00
N LYS A 307 -10.06 -15.46 -4.75
CA LYS A 307 -9.52 -16.14 -5.94
C LYS A 307 -9.21 -15.12 -7.03
N THR A 308 -10.15 -14.24 -7.35
CA THR A 308 -9.97 -13.20 -8.38
C THR A 308 -8.79 -12.29 -8.02
N ALA A 309 -8.68 -11.87 -6.77
CA ALA A 309 -7.56 -11.05 -6.30
C ALA A 309 -6.21 -11.79 -6.35
N PHE A 310 -6.18 -13.06 -5.96
CA PHE A 310 -4.98 -13.90 -6.01
C PHE A 310 -4.51 -14.14 -7.44
N LEU A 311 -5.38 -14.56 -8.35
CA LEU A 311 -5.03 -14.84 -9.75
C LEU A 311 -4.49 -13.60 -10.47
N ALA A 312 -5.11 -12.42 -10.25
CA ALA A 312 -4.59 -11.17 -10.81
C ALA A 312 -3.17 -10.85 -10.32
N THR A 313 -2.84 -11.24 -9.09
CA THR A 313 -1.52 -11.05 -8.49
C THR A 313 -0.52 -12.09 -9.00
N GLU A 314 -0.94 -13.34 -9.13
CA GLU A 314 -0.15 -14.43 -9.70
C GLU A 314 0.23 -14.16 -11.16
N ASP A 315 -0.74 -13.71 -11.98
CA ASP A 315 -0.53 -13.35 -13.38
C ASP A 315 0.50 -12.23 -13.53
N LEU A 316 0.47 -11.21 -12.66
CA LEU A 316 1.46 -10.14 -12.64
C LEU A 316 2.87 -10.68 -12.35
N ILE A 317 2.99 -11.52 -11.32
CA ILE A 317 4.27 -12.04 -10.85
C ILE A 317 4.88 -12.99 -11.88
N ILE A 318 4.09 -13.92 -12.43
CA ILE A 318 4.55 -14.87 -13.44
C ILE A 318 4.81 -14.17 -14.79
N GLY A 319 4.03 -13.12 -15.10
CA GLY A 319 4.11 -12.37 -16.35
C GLY A 319 5.36 -11.51 -16.52
N ASP A 320 6.05 -11.14 -15.44
CA ASP A 320 7.28 -10.33 -15.49
C ASP A 320 8.47 -10.98 -14.73
N PRO A 321 9.06 -12.06 -15.30
CA PRO A 321 10.21 -12.73 -14.69
C PRO A 321 11.45 -11.84 -14.59
N ARG A 322 11.49 -10.66 -15.24
CA ARG A 322 12.60 -9.72 -15.07
C ARG A 322 12.58 -9.08 -13.71
N LEU A 323 11.40 -8.74 -13.21
CA LEU A 323 11.22 -8.15 -11.88
C LEU A 323 11.06 -9.21 -10.79
N PHE A 324 10.39 -10.32 -11.09
CA PHE A 324 9.99 -11.31 -10.09
C PHE A 324 10.79 -12.61 -10.13
N GLY A 325 11.62 -12.83 -11.16
CA GLY A 325 12.43 -14.06 -11.28
C GLY A 325 11.56 -15.32 -11.23
N GLU A 326 11.91 -16.22 -10.31
CA GLU A 326 11.20 -17.49 -10.09
C GLU A 326 10.16 -17.41 -8.97
N GLN A 327 9.76 -16.22 -8.51
CA GLN A 327 8.72 -16.08 -7.49
C GLN A 327 7.42 -16.76 -7.93
N ARG A 328 6.84 -17.61 -7.07
CA ARG A 328 5.57 -18.32 -7.32
C ARG A 328 4.63 -18.17 -6.13
N PRO A 329 3.59 -17.33 -6.22
CA PRO A 329 2.53 -17.29 -5.21
C PRO A 329 1.82 -18.64 -5.11
N GLN A 330 1.26 -18.97 -3.94
CA GLN A 330 0.50 -20.21 -3.75
C GLN A 330 -0.81 -19.96 -3.00
N LEU A 331 -1.83 -20.79 -3.26
CA LEU A 331 -3.14 -20.77 -2.62
C LEU A 331 -3.49 -22.19 -2.16
N ASP A 332 -3.89 -22.35 -0.90
CA ASP A 332 -4.47 -23.59 -0.36
C ASP A 332 -5.82 -23.25 0.28
N ASP A 333 -6.92 -23.85 -0.20
CA ASP A 333 -8.26 -23.61 0.36
C ASP A 333 -9.13 -24.86 0.57
N ASP A 334 -8.59 -26.03 0.23
CA ASP A 334 -9.18 -27.33 0.52
C ASP A 334 -8.44 -28.11 1.63
N GLY A 335 -7.26 -27.63 2.05
CA GLY A 335 -6.51 -28.13 3.19
C GLY A 335 -5.73 -29.41 2.91
N ASP A 336 -5.43 -29.69 1.64
CA ASP A 336 -4.57 -30.81 1.23
C ASP A 336 -3.07 -30.49 1.26
N CYS A 337 -2.72 -29.23 1.55
CA CYS A 337 -1.37 -28.69 1.72
C CYS A 337 -0.62 -28.51 0.39
N VAL A 338 -1.28 -28.60 -0.75
CA VAL A 338 -0.63 -28.51 -2.06
C VAL A 338 -1.40 -27.58 -2.97
N TYR A 339 -0.75 -26.51 -3.44
CA TYR A 339 -1.40 -25.65 -4.43
C TYR A 339 -1.54 -26.38 -5.78
N THR A 340 -2.79 -26.69 -6.15
CA THR A 340 -3.16 -27.34 -7.40
C THR A 340 -4.34 -26.65 -8.09
N SER A 341 -4.88 -27.28 -9.15
CA SER A 341 -6.09 -26.80 -9.83
C SER A 341 -7.40 -27.06 -9.07
N HIS A 342 -7.36 -27.83 -7.97
CA HIS A 342 -8.53 -28.05 -7.10
C HIS A 342 -8.81 -26.85 -6.20
N ASP A 343 -7.78 -26.06 -5.94
CA ASP A 343 -7.82 -24.85 -5.14
C ASP A 343 -8.63 -23.71 -5.76
N GLY A 344 -9.04 -22.82 -4.86
CA GLY A 344 -9.73 -21.57 -5.14
C GLY A 344 -11.25 -21.70 -5.14
N ARG A 345 -11.82 -22.87 -4.86
CA ARG A 345 -13.29 -23.03 -4.81
C ARG A 345 -13.92 -22.27 -3.65
N ARG A 346 -13.27 -22.27 -2.50
CA ARG A 346 -13.69 -21.52 -1.31
C ARG A 346 -13.29 -20.05 -1.49
N ALA A 347 -12.08 -19.77 -1.95
CA ALA A 347 -11.58 -18.43 -2.22
C ALA A 347 -12.46 -17.64 -3.20
N ALA A 348 -13.03 -18.31 -4.22
CA ALA A 348 -13.96 -17.70 -5.19
C ALA A 348 -15.30 -17.24 -4.60
N ARG A 349 -15.60 -17.64 -3.36
CA ARG A 349 -16.85 -17.31 -2.65
C ARG A 349 -16.59 -16.48 -1.40
N THR A 350 -15.33 -16.12 -1.16
CA THR A 350 -14.92 -15.39 0.03
C THR A 350 -14.48 -14.00 -0.38
N VAL A 351 -15.17 -12.99 0.12
CA VAL A 351 -14.71 -11.61 0.13
C VAL A 351 -14.18 -11.26 1.51
N LEU A 352 -13.32 -10.26 1.62
CA LEU A 352 -12.95 -9.70 2.94
C LEU A 352 -14.07 -8.81 3.45
N GLY A 353 -14.49 -9.00 4.70
CA GLY A 353 -15.53 -8.20 5.36
C GLY A 353 -16.87 -8.16 4.61
N ASN A 354 -17.57 -7.03 4.68
CA ASN A 354 -18.93 -6.88 4.14
C ASN A 354 -18.99 -6.87 2.61
N GLU A 355 -19.91 -7.64 2.02
CA GLU A 355 -20.30 -7.50 0.62
C GLU A 355 -20.88 -6.10 0.34
N GLY A 356 -20.52 -5.49 -0.81
CA GLY A 356 -21.11 -4.23 -1.27
C GLY A 356 -20.63 -2.92 -0.61
N MET A 357 -19.89 -2.95 0.51
CA MET A 357 -19.23 -1.75 1.04
C MET A 357 -18.08 -1.33 0.12
N ARG A 358 -18.28 -0.20 -0.58
CA ARG A 358 -17.26 0.50 -1.38
C ARG A 358 -17.18 1.94 -0.87
N GLN A 359 -16.11 2.28 -0.16
CA GLN A 359 -15.77 3.68 0.11
C GLN A 359 -15.09 4.32 -1.11
N ALA A 360 -14.82 5.63 -1.02
CA ALA A 360 -14.42 6.50 -2.14
C ALA A 360 -13.47 5.84 -3.15
N ASP A 361 -13.76 6.04 -4.44
CA ASP A 361 -12.90 5.54 -5.50
C ASP A 361 -11.49 6.14 -5.34
N ALA A 362 -10.48 5.28 -5.42
CA ALA A 362 -9.10 5.73 -5.47
C ALA A 362 -8.91 6.67 -6.65
N PRO A 363 -7.96 7.64 -6.58
CA PRO A 363 -7.62 8.43 -7.74
C PRO A 363 -7.28 7.56 -8.94
N GLU A 364 -7.72 7.98 -10.12
CA GLU A 364 -7.36 7.36 -11.39
C GLU A 364 -6.24 8.17 -12.05
N ILE A 365 -5.22 7.50 -12.57
CA ILE A 365 -4.24 8.14 -13.45
C ILE A 365 -4.82 8.11 -14.86
N ILE A 366 -5.25 9.27 -15.34
CA ILE A 366 -5.98 9.40 -16.62
C ILE A 366 -5.08 9.76 -17.80
N ASP A 367 -3.85 10.21 -17.52
CA ASP A 367 -2.88 10.56 -18.55
C ASP A 367 -1.46 10.44 -17.99
N VAL A 368 -0.52 10.06 -18.85
CA VAL A 368 0.91 9.96 -18.54
C VAL A 368 1.66 10.58 -19.71
N HIS A 369 2.79 11.23 -19.43
CA HIS A 369 3.64 11.76 -20.48
C HIS A 369 3.90 10.74 -21.60
N SER A 370 3.94 11.21 -22.84
CA SER A 370 4.38 10.38 -23.97
C SER A 370 5.80 9.85 -23.72
N PRO A 371 6.16 8.67 -24.28
CA PRO A 371 7.52 8.13 -24.14
C PRO A 371 8.57 9.20 -24.44
N LEU A 372 9.41 9.49 -23.45
CA LEU A 372 10.39 10.57 -23.55
C LEU A 372 11.66 10.01 -24.17
N ILE A 373 12.10 10.58 -25.30
CA ILE A 373 13.37 10.21 -25.92
C ILE A 373 14.36 11.33 -25.65
N LEU A 374 15.37 11.04 -24.85
CA LEU A 374 16.41 12.01 -24.52
C LEU A 374 17.46 12.05 -25.63
N ALA A 375 17.86 13.26 -26.00
CA ALA A 375 18.95 13.47 -26.93
C ALA A 375 20.28 12.88 -26.39
N GLU A 376 21.28 12.77 -27.25
CA GLU A 376 22.62 12.33 -26.82
C GLU A 376 23.15 13.24 -25.71
N GLN A 377 23.72 12.65 -24.64
CA GLN A 377 24.20 13.35 -23.44
C GLN A 377 23.11 14.09 -22.61
N GLN A 378 21.85 14.08 -23.03
CA GLN A 378 20.76 14.62 -22.22
C GLN A 378 20.41 13.65 -21.09
N VAL A 379 20.52 14.13 -19.85
CA VAL A 379 20.24 13.37 -18.61
C VAL A 379 19.00 13.83 -17.89
N GLU A 380 18.37 14.90 -18.40
CA GLU A 380 17.22 15.55 -17.80
C GLU A 380 15.94 15.33 -18.59
N GLY A 381 14.87 14.97 -17.89
CA GLY A 381 13.54 14.80 -18.44
C GLY A 381 12.44 15.29 -17.50
N VAL A 382 11.38 15.84 -18.09
CA VAL A 382 10.16 16.22 -17.34
C VAL A 382 9.23 15.02 -17.30
N LEU A 383 8.98 14.51 -16.10
CA LEU A 383 8.05 13.44 -15.81
C LEU A 383 6.72 14.05 -15.37
N TRP A 384 5.60 13.59 -15.92
CA TRP A 384 4.28 14.08 -15.52
C TRP A 384 3.15 13.08 -15.70
N ILE A 385 2.12 13.23 -14.88
CA ILE A 385 0.83 12.51 -14.97
C ILE A 385 -0.35 13.45 -14.74
N ARG A 386 -1.54 13.06 -15.20
CA ARG A 386 -2.82 13.64 -14.77
C ARG A 386 -3.65 12.63 -14.00
N THR A 387 -4.45 13.13 -13.08
CA THR A 387 -5.33 12.29 -12.27
C THR A 387 -6.76 12.77 -12.32
N SER A 388 -7.69 11.88 -11.98
CA SER A 388 -9.07 12.22 -11.64
C SER A 388 -9.42 11.59 -10.29
N PRO A 389 -9.81 12.38 -9.25
CA PRO A 389 -9.78 13.85 -9.21
C PRO A 389 -8.35 14.42 -9.27
N SER A 390 -8.20 15.74 -9.39
CA SER A 390 -6.92 16.47 -9.54
C SER A 390 -6.76 17.55 -8.46
N GLY A 391 -5.59 18.18 -8.42
CA GLY A 391 -5.24 19.28 -7.52
C GLY A 391 -5.35 18.94 -6.04
N GLU A 392 -6.16 19.74 -5.34
CA GLU A 392 -6.36 19.68 -3.88
C GLU A 392 -7.03 18.39 -3.38
N HIS A 393 -7.52 17.52 -4.28
CA HIS A 393 -8.05 16.20 -3.92
C HIS A 393 -6.99 15.10 -3.86
N ILE A 394 -5.74 15.40 -4.22
CA ILE A 394 -4.62 14.46 -4.19
C ILE A 394 -3.63 14.92 -3.13
N LYS A 395 -3.33 14.03 -2.19
CA LYS A 395 -2.36 14.26 -1.12
C LYS A 395 -0.93 14.21 -1.64
N ARG A 396 -0.64 13.22 -2.50
CA ARG A 396 0.72 12.96 -2.97
C ARG A 396 0.72 12.27 -4.33
N VAL A 397 1.70 12.60 -5.17
CA VAL A 397 2.02 11.84 -6.38
C VAL A 397 3.50 11.47 -6.34
N ARG A 398 3.81 10.20 -6.60
CA ARG A 398 5.19 9.71 -6.70
C ARG A 398 5.44 8.98 -8.01
N ALA A 399 6.68 9.06 -8.48
CA ALA A 399 7.25 8.23 -9.52
C ALA A 399 8.30 7.31 -8.91
N VAL A 400 8.25 6.02 -9.22
CA VAL A 400 9.28 5.03 -8.89
C VAL A 400 10.07 4.72 -10.17
N LEU A 401 11.37 4.99 -10.15
CA LEU A 401 12.23 4.90 -11.33
C LEU A 401 12.87 3.50 -11.41
N ILE A 402 12.59 2.76 -12.48
CA ILE A 402 13.19 1.45 -12.76
C ILE A 402 14.26 1.62 -13.83
N ARG A 403 15.50 1.33 -13.44
CA ARG A 403 16.68 1.49 -14.30
C ARG A 403 16.68 0.48 -15.46
N PRO A 404 17.31 0.83 -16.60
CA PRO A 404 17.52 -0.12 -17.68
C PRO A 404 18.29 -1.35 -17.20
N GLY A 405 17.80 -2.54 -17.54
CA GLY A 405 18.46 -3.79 -17.15
C GLY A 405 18.31 -4.16 -15.67
N THR A 406 17.44 -3.50 -14.90
CA THR A 406 17.05 -3.98 -13.57
C THR A 406 16.56 -5.43 -13.65
N GLN A 407 17.10 -6.28 -12.78
CA GLN A 407 16.72 -7.68 -12.63
C GLN A 407 16.17 -7.93 -11.23
N SER A 408 15.52 -9.07 -11.04
CA SER A 408 15.06 -9.54 -9.75
C SER A 408 16.23 -9.62 -8.76
N ILE A 409 16.03 -9.08 -7.57
CA ILE A 409 16.98 -9.23 -6.47
C ILE A 409 16.83 -10.63 -5.85
N ASN A 410 17.96 -11.29 -5.60
CA ASN A 410 17.95 -12.48 -4.76
C ASN A 410 17.89 -12.05 -3.30
N TYR A 411 16.90 -12.56 -2.58
CA TYR A 411 16.73 -12.30 -1.17
C TYR A 411 17.89 -12.88 -0.35
N GLN A 412 18.47 -12.05 0.53
CA GLN A 412 19.59 -12.34 1.42
C GLN A 412 19.23 -12.09 2.90
N GLY A 413 17.94 -12.23 3.26
CA GLY A 413 17.47 -11.84 4.60
C GLY A 413 17.52 -10.33 4.78
N GLU A 414 17.85 -9.88 6.00
CA GLU A 414 17.98 -8.45 6.33
C GLU A 414 19.10 -7.73 5.57
N GLY A 415 20.07 -8.47 5.01
CA GLY A 415 21.11 -7.89 4.17
C GLY A 415 20.63 -7.44 2.79
N THR A 416 19.38 -7.76 2.42
CA THR A 416 18.79 -7.35 1.14
C THR A 416 18.54 -5.84 1.14
N ASP A 417 18.97 -5.14 0.10
CA ASP A 417 18.66 -3.71 -0.09
C ASP A 417 17.32 -3.56 -0.82
N PHE A 418 16.29 -3.11 -0.11
CA PHE A 418 14.97 -2.80 -0.66
C PHE A 418 14.78 -1.31 -0.97
N GLY A 419 15.88 -0.53 -0.97
CA GLY A 419 15.87 0.85 -1.44
C GLY A 419 15.45 0.93 -2.90
N ARG A 420 14.66 1.95 -3.25
CA ARG A 420 14.26 2.23 -4.62
C ARG A 420 14.32 3.73 -4.86
N GLU A 421 14.53 4.10 -6.11
CA GLU A 421 14.58 5.50 -6.51
C GLU A 421 13.16 6.04 -6.67
N GLU A 422 12.83 7.08 -5.90
CA GLU A 422 11.52 7.72 -5.90
C GLU A 422 11.66 9.22 -6.15
N LEU A 423 10.69 9.79 -6.85
CA LEU A 423 10.57 11.23 -7.09
C LEU A 423 9.14 11.66 -6.77
N ASP A 424 8.97 12.68 -5.93
CA ASP A 424 7.68 13.31 -5.69
C ASP A 424 7.35 14.33 -6.79
N LEU A 425 6.12 14.32 -7.29
CA LEU A 425 5.65 15.21 -8.35
C LEU A 425 4.76 16.31 -7.76
N GLY A 426 5.07 17.57 -8.08
CA GLY A 426 4.32 18.74 -7.65
C GLY A 426 3.16 19.05 -8.59
N TYR A 427 2.06 19.59 -8.05
CA TYR A 427 0.91 19.99 -8.86
C TYR A 427 1.17 21.31 -9.62
N ASN A 428 1.04 21.29 -10.94
CA ASN A 428 1.05 22.47 -11.80
C ASN A 428 -0.40 22.87 -12.18
N PRO A 429 -0.96 23.96 -11.61
CA PRO A 429 -2.34 24.37 -11.86
C PRO A 429 -2.57 24.94 -13.27
N VAL A 430 -1.51 25.35 -13.97
CA VAL A 430 -1.61 25.91 -15.34
C VAL A 430 -1.83 24.79 -16.36
N GLN A 431 -1.16 23.65 -16.15
CA GLN A 431 -1.22 22.50 -17.05
C GLN A 431 -2.17 21.39 -16.56
N ASP A 432 -2.73 21.57 -15.37
CA ASP A 432 -3.55 20.62 -14.62
C ASP A 432 -2.94 19.21 -14.62
N ARG A 433 -1.72 19.12 -14.08
CA ARG A 433 -0.95 17.87 -14.02
C ARG A 433 0.03 17.90 -12.86
N TYR A 434 0.46 16.73 -12.42
CA TYR A 434 1.57 16.58 -11.48
C TYR A 434 2.84 16.38 -12.29
N GLU A 435 3.89 17.13 -11.99
CA GLU A 435 5.14 17.07 -12.72
C GLU A 435 6.38 17.29 -11.85
N ALA A 436 7.50 16.75 -12.31
CA ALA A 436 8.82 16.98 -11.75
C ALA A 436 9.89 16.82 -12.83
N VAL A 437 11.01 17.52 -12.64
CA VAL A 437 12.21 17.33 -13.46
C VAL A 437 13.08 16.28 -12.78
N TYR A 438 13.49 15.27 -13.55
CA TYR A 438 14.48 14.29 -13.11
C TYR A 438 15.74 14.40 -13.97
N SER A 439 16.87 14.68 -13.33
CA SER A 439 18.13 15.05 -13.99
C SER A 439 19.20 13.95 -13.96
N HIS A 440 18.83 12.72 -13.62
CA HIS A 440 19.76 11.60 -13.41
C HIS A 440 19.57 10.42 -14.38
N PHE A 441 19.03 10.64 -15.59
CA PHE A 441 18.95 9.63 -16.66
C PHE A 441 20.31 9.34 -17.30
N ARG A 442 21.31 9.01 -16.48
CA ARG A 442 22.70 8.78 -16.90
C ARG A 442 22.96 7.40 -17.47
N GLN A 443 22.18 6.40 -17.05
CA GLN A 443 22.29 5.05 -17.61
C GLN A 443 21.54 4.97 -18.95
N GLY A 444 22.24 4.56 -20.00
CA GLY A 444 21.64 4.34 -21.31
C GLY A 444 20.68 3.15 -21.33
N GLY A 445 19.59 3.30 -22.07
CA GLY A 445 18.54 2.30 -22.20
C GLY A 445 17.16 2.84 -21.85
N GLN A 446 16.17 1.94 -21.88
CA GLN A 446 14.79 2.26 -21.56
C GLN A 446 14.57 2.19 -20.04
N TRP A 447 14.24 3.33 -19.45
CA TRP A 447 13.78 3.44 -18.08
C TRP A 447 12.27 3.25 -18.05
N ARG A 448 11.78 2.45 -17.10
CA ARG A 448 10.35 2.29 -16.84
C ARG A 448 9.99 3.08 -15.58
N ILE A 449 8.96 3.90 -15.65
CA ILE A 449 8.53 4.76 -14.54
C ILE A 449 7.17 4.29 -14.06
N LEU A 450 7.06 3.93 -12.79
CA LEU A 450 5.78 3.60 -12.16
C LEU A 450 5.25 4.81 -11.39
N TYR A 451 4.10 5.32 -11.80
CA TYR A 451 3.44 6.45 -11.17
C TYR A 451 2.32 6.00 -10.26
N GLN A 452 2.20 6.63 -9.10
CA GLN A 452 1.09 6.38 -8.17
C GLN A 452 0.62 7.72 -7.59
N ALA A 453 -0.69 7.89 -7.49
CA ALA A 453 -1.33 9.02 -6.85
C ALA A 453 -2.07 8.58 -5.59
N GLN A 454 -1.99 9.39 -4.53
CA GLN A 454 -2.62 9.13 -3.25
C GLN A 454 -3.73 10.15 -3.02
N GLY A 455 -4.96 9.69 -2.78
CA GLY A 455 -6.08 10.52 -2.39
C GLY A 455 -5.88 11.14 -1.00
N GLN A 456 -6.74 12.10 -0.64
CA GLN A 456 -6.71 12.69 0.71
C GLN A 456 -7.00 11.68 1.81
N ASP A 457 -7.75 10.62 1.51
CA ASP A 457 -8.06 9.49 2.41
C ASP A 457 -6.88 8.49 2.58
N GLY A 458 -5.72 8.81 1.99
CA GLY A 458 -4.54 7.95 1.97
C GLY A 458 -4.60 6.78 0.98
N THR A 459 -5.68 6.63 0.21
CA THR A 459 -5.85 5.54 -0.77
C THR A 459 -4.99 5.77 -2.02
N TRP A 460 -4.23 4.75 -2.43
CA TRP A 460 -3.39 4.80 -3.63
C TRP A 460 -4.15 4.36 -4.89
N SER A 461 -3.85 5.03 -6.01
CA SER A 461 -4.30 4.68 -7.36
C SER A 461 -3.77 3.33 -7.84
N ASP A 462 -4.29 2.85 -8.96
CA ASP A 462 -3.51 1.91 -9.77
C ASP A 462 -2.23 2.58 -10.28
N SER A 463 -1.22 1.76 -10.57
CA SER A 463 0.03 2.25 -11.13
C SER A 463 -0.16 2.68 -12.59
N GLY A 464 0.23 3.92 -12.90
CA GLY A 464 0.45 4.38 -14.27
C GLY A 464 1.86 4.03 -14.71
N VAL A 465 2.07 3.77 -16.00
CA VAL A 465 3.40 3.43 -16.53
C VAL A 465 3.82 4.47 -17.57
N GLY A 466 5.00 5.06 -17.38
CA GLY A 466 5.66 5.88 -18.38
C GLY A 466 7.03 5.32 -18.73
N GLU A 467 7.62 5.85 -19.81
CA GLU A 467 8.90 5.39 -20.32
C GLU A 467 9.81 6.55 -20.67
N VAL A 468 11.09 6.41 -20.36
CA VAL A 468 12.15 7.32 -20.79
C VAL A 468 13.24 6.52 -21.49
N GLN A 469 13.41 6.74 -22.78
CA GLN A 469 14.56 6.23 -23.52
C GLN A 469 15.73 7.21 -23.34
N ALA A 470 16.67 6.83 -22.47
CA ALA A 470 17.90 7.56 -22.29
C ALA A 470 18.96 7.03 -23.27
N SER A 471 19.66 7.93 -23.96
CA SER A 471 20.89 7.56 -24.67
C SER A 471 21.99 7.15 -23.69
N GLY A 472 21.85 7.61 -22.43
CA GLY A 472 22.87 7.50 -21.40
C GLY A 472 23.96 8.54 -21.60
N VAL A 473 24.72 8.77 -20.54
CA VAL A 473 26.05 9.37 -20.65
C VAL A 473 26.99 8.19 -20.75
N LEU A 474 27.75 8.08 -21.85
CA LEU A 474 28.96 7.28 -21.84
C LEU A 474 29.91 7.96 -20.84
N ALA A 475 29.73 7.63 -19.57
CA ALA A 475 30.51 8.17 -18.49
C ALA A 475 31.79 7.35 -18.43
N PRO A 476 32.95 7.91 -18.84
CA PRO A 476 34.22 7.18 -18.79
C PRO A 476 34.61 6.80 -17.36
N VAL A 477 33.91 7.35 -16.37
CA VAL A 477 34.05 7.03 -14.95
C VAL A 477 32.69 7.08 -14.27
N THR A 478 32.48 6.16 -13.34
CA THR A 478 31.30 6.07 -12.47
C THR A 478 31.69 6.17 -11.02
N VAL A 479 30.78 6.68 -10.19
CA VAL A 479 30.91 6.79 -8.74
C VAL A 479 29.71 6.15 -8.05
N THR A 480 29.95 5.42 -6.96
CA THR A 480 28.90 4.85 -6.13
C THR A 480 29.13 5.22 -4.68
N ALA A 481 28.19 6.00 -4.13
CA ALA A 481 28.14 6.29 -2.71
C ALA A 481 27.60 5.09 -1.93
N ARG A 482 28.34 4.68 -0.91
CA ARG A 482 27.95 3.62 0.01
C ARG A 482 27.98 4.09 1.44
N MET A 483 26.97 3.67 2.17
CA MET A 483 26.84 3.81 3.60
C MET A 483 26.91 2.42 4.24
N ASN A 484 27.48 2.30 5.44
CA ASN A 484 27.41 1.06 6.19
C ASN A 484 26.00 0.79 6.77
N GLN A 485 25.18 1.83 6.94
CA GLN A 485 23.79 1.73 7.38
C GLN A 485 22.89 2.73 6.63
N SER A 486 21.61 2.42 6.48
CA SER A 486 20.61 3.33 5.90
C SER A 486 19.98 4.26 6.95
N SER A 487 20.34 4.14 8.22
CA SER A 487 19.91 5.03 9.29
C SER A 487 20.90 4.96 10.46
N TYR A 488 21.00 6.03 11.26
CA TYR A 488 21.92 6.16 12.38
C TYR A 488 21.26 6.85 13.60
N GLN A 489 21.82 6.61 14.78
CA GLN A 489 21.46 7.25 16.06
C GLN A 489 22.69 8.05 16.50
N ILE A 490 22.48 9.05 17.34
CA ILE A 490 23.58 9.78 17.98
C ILE A 490 24.54 8.78 18.66
N GLY A 491 25.84 8.89 18.35
CA GLY A 491 26.90 8.01 18.83
C GLY A 491 27.16 6.75 17.99
N GLU A 492 26.32 6.41 17.01
CA GLU A 492 26.60 5.27 16.14
C GLU A 492 27.63 5.58 15.05
N TYR A 493 28.39 4.56 14.66
CA TYR A 493 29.43 4.69 13.65
C TYR A 493 28.86 4.77 12.23
N LEU A 494 29.07 5.91 11.58
CA LEU A 494 28.83 6.17 10.17
C LEU A 494 30.13 5.97 9.38
N SER A 495 30.03 5.14 8.34
CA SER A 495 31.05 4.94 7.32
C SER A 495 30.47 5.29 5.96
N PHE A 496 30.95 6.39 5.39
CA PHE A 496 30.63 6.86 4.05
C PHE A 496 31.83 6.62 3.13
N LYS A 497 31.61 5.85 2.08
CA LYS A 497 32.62 5.50 1.07
C LYS A 497 32.15 5.87 -0.33
N LEU A 498 33.11 6.21 -1.18
CA LEU A 498 32.91 6.32 -2.63
C LEU A 498 33.71 5.23 -3.34
N ASP A 499 33.04 4.39 -4.09
CA ASP A 499 33.70 3.51 -5.06
C ASP A 499 33.69 4.18 -6.43
N ILE A 500 34.83 4.19 -7.10
CA ILE A 500 35.02 4.82 -8.41
C ILE A 500 35.56 3.79 -9.38
N LYS A 501 34.93 3.69 -10.54
CA LYS A 501 35.33 2.77 -11.61
C LYS A 501 35.34 3.52 -12.93
N ALA A 502 36.49 3.54 -13.60
CA ALA A 502 36.65 4.10 -14.93
C ALA A 502 36.88 3.03 -15.99
N GLU A 503 36.60 3.39 -17.24
CA GLU A 503 36.99 2.60 -18.39
C GLU A 503 38.52 2.57 -18.53
N LEU A 504 39.08 1.42 -18.88
CA LEU A 504 40.54 1.23 -19.01
C LEU A 504 41.17 2.17 -20.05
N THR A 505 40.39 2.59 -21.05
CA THR A 505 40.79 3.52 -22.11
C THR A 505 40.73 4.98 -21.69
N GLN A 506 40.05 5.31 -20.59
CA GLN A 506 39.90 6.67 -20.06
C GLN A 506 40.07 6.68 -18.52
N PRO A 507 41.29 6.46 -18.00
CA PRO A 507 41.51 6.36 -16.56
C PRO A 507 41.56 7.72 -15.83
N GLY A 508 41.14 8.84 -16.43
CA GLY A 508 41.26 10.19 -15.85
C GLY A 508 42.44 11.00 -16.39
N PRO A 509 42.85 12.09 -15.71
CA PRO A 509 42.57 12.41 -14.31
C PRO A 509 41.16 12.96 -14.06
N TYR A 510 40.60 12.67 -12.88
CA TYR A 510 39.29 13.13 -12.43
C TYR A 510 39.35 13.86 -11.10
N ASP A 511 38.51 14.87 -10.92
CA ASP A 511 38.27 15.46 -9.61
C ASP A 511 37.10 14.75 -8.94
N VAL A 512 37.33 14.30 -7.71
CA VAL A 512 36.35 13.58 -6.90
C VAL A 512 35.85 14.52 -5.82
N TYR A 513 34.53 14.64 -5.69
CA TYR A 513 33.87 15.41 -4.66
C TYR A 513 33.02 14.47 -3.81
N ALA A 514 32.92 14.78 -2.52
CA ALA A 514 32.06 14.06 -1.61
C ALA A 514 31.28 15.07 -0.76
N ALA A 515 29.99 14.83 -0.59
CA ALA A 515 29.11 15.76 0.12
C ALA A 515 28.11 15.01 1.01
N ILE A 516 27.69 15.68 2.08
CA ILE A 516 26.50 15.32 2.85
C ILE A 516 25.45 16.39 2.59
N VAL A 517 24.28 15.99 2.08
CA VAL A 517 23.07 16.81 1.98
C VAL A 517 22.29 16.66 3.29
N PHE A 518 21.91 17.77 3.89
CA PHE A 518 21.22 17.84 5.16
C PHE A 518 19.69 17.91 4.94
N PRO A 519 18.87 17.55 5.95
CA PRO A 519 17.41 17.55 5.83
C PRO A 519 16.78 18.84 5.30
N PRO A 520 17.29 20.05 5.62
CA PRO A 520 16.78 21.30 5.05
C PRO A 520 17.15 21.53 3.56
N GLY A 521 17.92 20.63 2.94
CA GLY A 521 18.29 20.68 1.52
C GLY A 521 19.62 21.33 1.20
N TYR A 522 20.34 21.91 2.18
CA TYR A 522 21.71 22.40 1.94
C TYR A 522 22.73 21.26 2.04
N PHE A 523 23.89 21.42 1.40
CA PHE A 523 24.97 20.44 1.45
C PHE A 523 26.24 20.99 2.10
N VAL A 524 27.07 20.09 2.61
CA VAL A 524 28.45 20.34 3.05
C VAL A 524 29.36 19.37 2.31
N THR A 525 30.42 19.89 1.68
CA THR A 525 31.42 19.04 1.02
C THR A 525 32.55 18.68 1.97
N ILE A 526 33.19 17.54 1.71
CA ILE A 526 34.25 16.97 2.51
C ILE A 526 35.52 16.93 1.65
N ALA A 527 36.60 17.52 2.16
CA ALA A 527 37.93 17.49 1.56
C ALA A 527 38.86 16.49 2.27
N TYR A 528 39.93 16.04 1.61
CA TYR A 528 41.00 15.24 2.23
C TYR A 528 42.28 16.07 2.47
N PRO A 529 42.94 15.96 3.64
CA PRO A 529 42.50 15.28 4.86
C PRO A 529 41.19 15.87 5.39
N ILE A 530 40.43 15.09 6.18
CA ILE A 530 39.05 15.42 6.57
C ILE A 530 38.91 16.90 6.94
N SER A 531 38.15 17.62 6.13
CA SER A 531 37.80 19.03 6.32
C SER A 531 36.43 19.27 5.73
N PHE A 532 35.63 20.09 6.39
CA PHE A 532 34.27 20.39 5.97
C PHE A 532 34.20 21.80 5.39
N SER A 533 33.50 21.94 4.29
CA SER A 533 33.21 23.26 3.71
C SER A 533 32.18 24.03 4.54
N LEU A 534 32.01 25.32 4.24
CA LEU A 534 30.82 26.05 4.66
C LEU A 534 29.58 25.48 3.94
N PRO A 535 28.37 25.56 4.53
CA PRO A 535 27.14 25.15 3.85
C PRO A 535 27.00 25.77 2.46
N GLY A 536 26.74 24.92 1.46
CA GLY A 536 26.64 25.29 0.06
C GLY A 536 27.99 25.50 -0.65
N ALA A 537 29.14 25.52 0.04
CA ALA A 537 30.43 25.66 -0.64
C ALA A 537 30.92 24.30 -1.16
N ILE A 538 31.42 24.29 -2.39
CA ILE A 538 32.02 23.09 -3.01
C ILE A 538 33.53 23.08 -2.82
N GLN A 539 34.03 22.03 -2.17
CA GLN A 539 35.43 21.68 -2.05
C GLN A 539 35.65 20.28 -2.60
N VAL A 540 36.74 20.14 -3.35
CA VAL A 540 37.14 18.85 -3.91
C VAL A 540 37.66 17.91 -2.83
N TYR A 541 37.24 16.65 -2.87
CA TYR A 541 37.76 15.61 -1.98
C TYR A 541 39.17 15.22 -2.39
N ARG A 542 39.37 14.89 -3.67
CA ARG A 542 40.67 14.59 -4.27
C ARG A 542 40.75 15.11 -5.70
N ASN A 543 41.78 15.88 -6.00
CA ASN A 543 42.09 16.34 -7.34
C ASN A 543 42.85 15.29 -8.14
N GLU A 544 42.71 15.36 -9.45
CA GLU A 544 43.54 14.67 -10.44
C GLU A 544 43.71 13.15 -10.20
N VAL A 545 42.62 12.48 -9.80
CA VAL A 545 42.60 11.05 -9.52
C VAL A 545 42.67 10.24 -10.81
N MET A 546 43.73 9.45 -10.97
CA MET A 546 43.81 8.40 -11.98
C MET A 546 43.12 7.12 -11.48
N VAL A 547 42.24 6.53 -12.28
CA VAL A 547 41.44 5.32 -11.98
C VAL A 547 41.74 4.24 -13.04
N SER A 548 42.96 3.72 -13.05
CA SER A 548 43.34 2.59 -13.92
C SER A 548 42.76 1.24 -13.47
N GLU A 549 42.30 1.18 -12.23
CA GLU A 549 41.59 0.06 -11.60
C GLU A 549 40.53 0.63 -10.65
N PRO A 550 39.49 -0.13 -10.26
CA PRO A 550 38.50 0.35 -9.31
C PRO A 550 39.13 0.86 -8.00
N LYS A 551 38.73 2.04 -7.54
CA LYS A 551 39.23 2.68 -6.31
C LYS A 551 38.11 2.88 -5.30
N THR A 552 38.42 2.70 -4.03
CA THR A 552 37.51 3.03 -2.92
C THR A 552 38.13 4.13 -2.07
N PHE A 553 37.38 5.19 -1.82
CA PHE A 553 37.73 6.27 -0.91
C PHE A 553 36.87 6.18 0.35
N SER A 554 37.49 6.05 1.51
CA SER A 554 36.85 6.33 2.80
C SER A 554 36.71 7.84 2.94
N ILE A 555 35.50 8.36 2.82
CA ILE A 555 35.23 9.81 2.89
C ILE A 555 35.06 10.24 4.34
N LEU A 556 34.19 9.55 5.06
CA LEU A 556 33.80 9.92 6.40
C LEU A 556 33.62 8.66 7.24
N ASP A 557 34.32 8.64 8.36
CA ASP A 557 34.34 7.54 9.32
C ASP A 557 34.26 8.20 10.71
N LEU A 558 33.06 8.29 11.29
CA LEU A 558 32.83 8.95 12.58
C LEU A 558 31.63 8.39 13.33
N GLU A 559 31.59 8.64 14.64
CA GLU A 559 30.37 8.50 15.42
C GLU A 559 29.47 9.70 15.20
N ILE A 560 28.18 9.47 14.94
CA ILE A 560 27.21 10.55 14.74
C ILE A 560 27.28 11.53 15.93
N PRO A 561 27.61 12.81 15.71
CA PRO A 561 27.88 13.74 16.79
C PRO A 561 26.60 14.11 17.55
N GLN A 562 26.73 14.38 18.85
CA GLN A 562 25.64 14.95 19.62
C GLN A 562 25.23 16.32 19.03
N GLY A 563 23.92 16.53 18.87
CA GLY A 563 23.36 17.79 18.36
C GLY A 563 23.15 17.86 16.85
N ILE A 564 23.46 16.80 16.09
CA ILE A 564 23.01 16.70 14.70
C ILE A 564 21.48 16.61 14.65
N ALA A 565 20.85 17.29 13.70
CA ALA A 565 19.39 17.28 13.58
C ALA A 565 18.90 15.91 13.09
N PRO A 566 17.82 15.35 13.67
CA PRO A 566 17.14 14.20 13.08
C PRO A 566 16.60 14.55 11.69
N GLY A 567 16.55 13.56 10.80
CA GLY A 567 16.00 13.71 9.46
C GLY A 567 16.75 12.89 8.42
N THR A 568 16.29 12.97 7.17
CA THR A 568 16.92 12.28 6.03
C THR A 568 18.07 13.12 5.50
N TYR A 569 19.23 12.50 5.38
CA TYR A 569 20.45 13.02 4.79
C TYR A 569 20.80 12.22 3.54
N ASN A 570 21.63 12.77 2.66
CA ASN A 570 22.15 12.05 1.51
C ASN A 570 23.68 12.15 1.50
N GLY A 571 24.37 11.01 1.41
CA GLY A 571 25.80 11.03 1.09
C GLY A 571 25.99 10.90 -0.39
N CYS A 572 26.58 11.92 -1.00
CA CYS A 572 26.72 12.05 -2.44
C CYS A 572 28.19 12.03 -2.84
N GLY A 573 28.50 11.27 -3.89
CA GLY A 573 29.76 11.35 -4.61
C GLY A 573 29.55 11.95 -5.99
N VAL A 574 30.44 12.85 -6.39
CA VAL A 574 30.48 13.41 -7.75
C VAL A 574 31.88 13.19 -8.31
N VAL A 575 31.94 12.80 -9.59
CA VAL A 575 33.19 12.76 -10.34
C VAL A 575 33.08 13.69 -11.53
N ALA A 576 34.06 14.57 -11.69
CA ALA A 576 34.13 15.55 -12.78
C ALA A 576 35.48 15.48 -13.49
N ALA A 577 35.56 16.09 -14.68
CA ALA A 577 36.85 16.27 -15.35
C ALA A 577 37.78 17.11 -14.47
N ALA A 578 39.07 16.74 -14.40
CA ALA A 578 40.03 17.46 -13.55
C ALA A 578 40.13 18.95 -13.91
N GLY A 579 40.07 19.82 -12.90
CA GLY A 579 40.13 21.28 -13.04
C GLY A 579 38.86 21.94 -13.60
N SER A 580 37.78 21.18 -13.80
CA SER A 580 36.48 21.74 -14.24
C SER A 580 35.77 22.49 -13.12
N ASP A 581 34.94 23.48 -13.46
CA ASP A 581 34.14 24.21 -12.49
C ASP A 581 33.04 23.30 -11.92
N PRO A 582 33.07 22.96 -10.62
CA PRO A 582 32.12 22.03 -10.04
C PRO A 582 30.73 22.63 -9.83
N TRP A 583 30.56 23.95 -9.97
CA TRP A 583 29.24 24.59 -9.92
C TRP A 583 28.42 24.40 -11.19
N GLN A 584 29.07 24.01 -12.29
CA GLN A 584 28.39 23.67 -13.52
C GLN A 584 28.10 22.17 -13.51
N GLU A 585 26.86 21.77 -13.25
CA GLU A 585 26.45 20.36 -13.23
C GLU A 585 26.75 19.62 -14.55
N THR A 586 26.84 20.35 -15.66
CA THR A 586 27.25 19.82 -16.97
C THR A 586 28.70 19.29 -16.98
N ASN A 587 29.53 19.71 -16.02
CA ASN A 587 30.89 19.22 -15.86
C ASN A 587 30.95 17.90 -15.05
N TRP A 588 29.85 17.49 -14.43
CA TRP A 588 29.80 16.26 -13.64
C TRP A 588 29.65 15.08 -14.59
N ILE A 589 30.67 14.22 -14.59
CA ILE A 589 30.71 13.00 -15.39
C ILE A 589 29.75 11.96 -14.78
N ASP A 590 29.79 11.79 -13.46
CA ASP A 590 28.84 10.94 -12.75
C ASP A 590 28.55 11.46 -11.33
N ILE A 591 27.36 11.14 -10.85
CA ILE A 591 26.91 11.44 -9.48
C ILE A 591 26.10 10.28 -8.94
N HIS A 592 26.34 9.92 -7.68
CA HIS A 592 25.51 8.98 -6.95
C HIS A 592 25.32 9.44 -5.52
N CYS A 593 24.07 9.45 -5.08
CA CYS A 593 23.67 9.73 -3.71
C CYS A 593 23.09 8.48 -3.06
N LYS A 594 23.37 8.27 -1.77
CA LYS A 594 22.72 7.25 -0.94
C LYS A 594 22.11 7.92 0.28
N ASP A 595 20.81 7.73 0.43
CA ASP A 595 20.04 8.28 1.54
C ASP A 595 20.39 7.55 2.84
N PHE A 596 20.39 8.30 3.93
CA PHE A 596 20.42 7.75 5.27
C PHE A 596 19.65 8.63 6.26
N LEU A 597 19.00 8.02 7.24
CA LEU A 597 18.17 8.72 8.22
C LEU A 597 18.88 8.83 9.57
N VAL A 598 19.09 10.05 10.08
CA VAL A 598 19.55 10.27 11.46
C VAL A 598 18.34 10.43 12.37
N ARG A 599 18.32 9.72 13.50
CA ARG A 599 17.24 9.75 14.49
C ARG A 599 17.72 10.23 15.85
#